data_AF-Q7PDN6-F1
#
_entry.id   AF-Q7PDN6-F1
#
_cell.length_a   1.000
_cell.length_b   1.000
_cell.length_c   1.000
_cell.angle_alpha   90.00
_cell.angle_beta   90.00
_cell.angle_gamma   90.00
#
_symmetry.space_group_name_H-M   'P 1'
#
loop_
_entity.id
_entity.type
_entity.pdbx_description
1 polymer ?
#
loop_
_entity_poly.entity_id
_entity_poly.type
_entity_poly.pdbx_seq_one_letter_code
_entity_poly.pdbx_strand_id
1 'polypeptide(L)'
;MKMEIIENNEDEKKEKKEKKEKEEEKNEKEEEKKEKEEEKNEKNEKEEEKEGEKNEKEEDTCNACEFCEDVCLFDEKNEKNEESEKKKKKKKYYNYIKYKKNFTFCEIKRHCNIDDCWVVANGNVYDVTKFIENHPGGINCILNKATNDVSVDFSFHSKYAQTKIWESLKIGRVIPCSKYFISEKKTNNCIFM
;
A
#
# COMPACT_ATOMS: atom_id res chain seq x y z
N MET A 1 77.70 30.10 -31.93
CA MET A 1 77.64 29.04 -30.91
C MET A 1 76.20 28.57 -30.80
N LYS A 2 75.98 27.24 -30.73
CA LYS A 2 74.67 26.55 -30.62
C LYS A 2 74.17 26.55 -29.15
N MET A 3 72.93 26.06 -28.98
CA MET A 3 72.19 25.63 -27.76
C MET A 3 71.21 26.71 -27.25
N GLU A 4 69.91 26.48 -27.01
CA GLU A 4 69.05 25.29 -26.94
C GLU A 4 67.58 25.77 -27.05
N ILE A 5 66.78 25.09 -27.87
CA ILE A 5 65.31 25.03 -27.71
C ILE A 5 64.98 23.59 -28.05
N ILE A 6 64.43 22.83 -27.10
CA ILE A 6 63.46 21.73 -27.24
C ILE A 6 63.40 21.08 -25.85
N GLU A 7 62.41 21.45 -25.02
CA GLU A 7 61.99 20.57 -23.90
C GLU A 7 60.58 20.85 -23.32
N ASN A 8 59.75 21.71 -23.93
CA ASN A 8 58.47 22.10 -23.32
C ASN A 8 57.19 21.63 -24.07
N ASN A 9 57.27 20.68 -25.01
CA ASN A 9 56.12 20.30 -25.85
C ASN A 9 55.62 18.84 -25.68
N GLU A 10 56.26 18.01 -24.85
CA GLU A 10 55.87 16.60 -24.68
C GLU A 10 54.97 16.36 -23.46
N ASP A 11 55.11 17.16 -22.39
CA ASP A 11 54.36 16.95 -21.15
C ASP A 11 52.90 17.45 -21.23
N GLU A 12 52.62 18.58 -21.89
CA GLU A 12 51.25 19.07 -22.09
C GLU A 12 50.40 18.16 -22.99
N LYS A 13 51.04 17.40 -23.90
CA LYS A 13 50.35 16.43 -24.77
C LYS A 13 49.99 15.14 -24.05
N LYS A 14 50.79 14.70 -23.07
CA LYS A 14 50.48 13.53 -22.24
C LYS A 14 49.29 13.79 -21.33
N GLU A 15 49.24 14.96 -20.69
CA GLU A 15 48.17 15.28 -19.74
C GLU A 15 46.79 15.44 -20.41
N LYS A 16 46.75 15.93 -21.65
CA LYS A 16 45.50 16.00 -22.45
C LYS A 16 45.03 14.64 -22.95
N LYS A 17 45.94 13.68 -23.16
CA LYS A 17 45.60 12.32 -23.60
C LYS A 17 45.01 11.49 -22.46
N GLU A 18 45.58 11.59 -21.26
CA GLU A 18 45.08 10.90 -20.06
C GLU A 18 43.69 11.38 -19.62
N LYS A 19 43.37 12.68 -19.79
CA LYS A 19 42.05 13.22 -19.44
C LYS A 19 40.95 12.71 -20.40
N LYS A 20 41.30 12.48 -21.66
CA LYS A 20 40.36 11.98 -22.68
C LYS A 20 40.05 10.50 -22.51
N GLU A 21 41.07 9.68 -22.19
CA GLU A 21 40.90 8.25 -21.90
C GLU A 21 40.05 8.01 -20.63
N LYS A 22 40.17 8.86 -19.60
CA LYS A 22 39.35 8.78 -18.37
C LYS A 22 37.89 9.21 -18.55
N GLU A 23 37.59 10.00 -19.58
CA GLU A 23 36.24 10.46 -19.90
C GLU A 23 35.49 9.42 -20.75
N GLU A 24 36.19 8.74 -21.66
CA GLU A 24 35.67 7.61 -22.44
C GLU A 24 35.33 6.41 -21.53
N GLU A 25 36.18 6.07 -20.54
CA GLU A 25 35.93 4.97 -19.60
C GLU A 25 34.76 5.24 -18.62
N LYS A 26 34.42 6.52 -18.40
CA LYS A 26 33.24 6.90 -17.58
C LYS A 26 31.95 6.78 -18.36
N ASN A 27 31.97 7.12 -19.64
CA ASN A 27 30.78 7.05 -20.49
C ASN A 27 30.37 5.60 -20.75
N GLU A 28 31.32 4.68 -20.97
CA GLU A 28 31.03 3.24 -21.10
C GLU A 28 30.37 2.66 -19.83
N LYS A 29 30.81 3.09 -18.64
CA LYS A 29 30.24 2.62 -17.35
C LYS A 29 28.86 3.20 -17.04
N GLU A 30 28.47 4.32 -17.65
CA GLU A 30 27.11 4.87 -17.54
C GLU A 30 26.14 4.20 -18.51
N GLU A 31 26.57 3.85 -19.72
CA GLU A 31 25.75 3.10 -20.67
C GLU A 31 25.42 1.70 -20.15
N GLU A 32 26.40 0.99 -19.56
CA GLU A 32 26.20 -0.34 -18.98
C GLU A 32 25.27 -0.36 -17.75
N LYS A 33 25.07 0.80 -17.09
CA LYS A 33 24.13 0.94 -15.97
C LYS A 33 22.70 1.19 -16.45
N LYS A 34 22.52 1.92 -17.56
CA LYS A 34 21.20 2.17 -18.15
C LYS A 34 20.57 0.89 -18.70
N GLU A 35 21.36 0.06 -19.37
CA GLU A 35 20.87 -1.25 -19.87
C GLU A 35 20.41 -2.18 -18.74
N LYS A 36 21.08 -2.15 -17.57
CA LYS A 36 20.73 -2.97 -16.40
C LYS A 36 19.49 -2.46 -15.63
N GLU A 37 19.13 -1.19 -15.77
CA GLU A 37 17.88 -0.64 -15.20
C GLU A 37 16.67 -0.95 -16.09
N GLU A 38 16.84 -0.93 -17.42
CA GLU A 38 15.77 -1.29 -18.36
C GLU A 38 15.36 -2.77 -18.25
N GLU A 39 16.33 -3.70 -18.10
CA GLU A 39 16.01 -5.13 -17.88
C GLU A 39 15.31 -5.44 -16.55
N LYS A 40 15.47 -4.58 -15.53
CA LYS A 40 14.78 -4.73 -14.24
C LYS A 40 13.34 -4.24 -14.31
N ASN A 41 13.07 -3.17 -15.05
CA ASN A 41 11.73 -2.63 -15.19
C ASN A 41 10.81 -3.58 -15.97
N GLU A 42 11.30 -4.25 -17.03
CA GLU A 42 10.52 -5.26 -17.75
C GLU A 42 10.19 -6.53 -16.93
N LYS A 43 10.98 -6.85 -15.91
CA LYS A 43 10.72 -8.01 -15.04
C LYS A 43 9.66 -7.70 -13.98
N ASN A 44 9.64 -6.48 -13.46
CA ASN A 44 8.65 -6.05 -12.48
C ASN A 44 7.24 -5.95 -13.09
N GLU A 45 7.11 -5.47 -14.34
CA GLU A 45 5.81 -5.41 -15.03
C GLU A 45 5.20 -6.80 -15.28
N LYS A 46 6.03 -7.83 -15.47
CA LYS A 46 5.58 -9.22 -15.70
C LYS A 46 5.21 -9.98 -14.43
N GLU A 47 5.56 -9.46 -13.25
CA GLU A 47 5.16 -10.04 -11.96
C GLU A 47 3.82 -9.46 -11.48
N GLU A 48 3.52 -8.18 -11.78
CA GLU A 48 2.24 -7.56 -11.43
C GLU A 48 1.04 -8.14 -12.21
N GLU A 49 1.23 -8.56 -13.46
CA GLU A 49 0.14 -9.17 -14.26
C GLU A 49 -0.23 -10.60 -13.83
N LYS A 50 0.66 -11.33 -13.14
CA LYS A 50 0.43 -12.75 -12.78
C LYS A 50 -0.31 -12.95 -11.46
N GLU A 51 -0.47 -11.91 -10.65
CA GLU A 51 -1.32 -11.94 -9.45
C GLU A 51 -2.79 -11.59 -9.75
N GLY A 52 -3.09 -11.03 -10.92
CA GLY A 52 -4.44 -10.62 -11.33
C GLY A 52 -5.35 -11.72 -11.86
N GLU A 53 -4.81 -12.88 -12.25
CA GLU A 53 -5.60 -13.96 -12.85
C GLU A 53 -5.49 -15.26 -12.06
N LYS A 54 -6.37 -15.41 -11.06
CA LYS A 54 -6.95 -16.70 -10.62
C LYS A 54 -7.99 -16.46 -9.53
N ASN A 55 -9.25 -16.34 -9.94
CA ASN A 55 -10.32 -17.30 -9.60
C ASN A 55 -11.68 -16.70 -10.00
N GLU A 56 -12.02 -16.86 -11.28
CA GLU A 56 -13.42 -16.88 -11.69
C GLU A 56 -13.99 -18.27 -11.36
N LYS A 57 -14.72 -18.35 -10.25
CA LYS A 57 -15.70 -19.41 -10.00
C LYS A 57 -16.95 -18.73 -9.44
N GLU A 58 -18.10 -19.07 -10.02
CA GLU A 58 -19.43 -18.63 -9.59
C GLU A 58 -19.69 -19.10 -8.15
N GLU A 59 -19.52 -18.25 -7.14
CA GLU A 59 -19.59 -18.64 -5.72
C GLU A 59 -20.26 -17.50 -4.90
N ASP A 60 -21.10 -17.87 -3.93
CA ASP A 60 -22.02 -17.04 -3.14
C ASP A 60 -21.61 -15.56 -2.95
N THR A 61 -22.55 -14.63 -3.20
CA THR A 61 -22.36 -13.16 -3.14
C THR A 61 -21.98 -12.61 -1.74
N CYS A 62 -21.79 -13.47 -0.74
CA CYS A 62 -21.39 -13.06 0.60
C CYS A 62 -19.87 -13.12 0.79
N ASN A 63 -19.26 -11.94 0.87
CA ASN A 63 -17.85 -11.77 1.22
C ASN A 63 -17.57 -11.86 2.74
N ALA A 64 -18.45 -12.43 3.56
CA ALA A 64 -18.17 -12.61 4.99
C ALA A 64 -17.27 -13.83 5.19
N CYS A 65 -16.26 -13.72 6.04
CA CYS A 65 -15.43 -14.86 6.36
C CYS A 65 -16.17 -15.81 7.31
N GLU A 66 -16.30 -17.08 6.91
CA GLU A 66 -17.00 -18.15 7.65
C GLU A 66 -16.41 -18.43 9.04
N PHE A 67 -15.18 -17.98 9.30
CA PHE A 67 -14.45 -18.23 10.54
C PHE A 67 -14.58 -17.10 11.58
N CYS A 68 -15.37 -16.06 11.29
CA CYS A 68 -15.60 -14.94 12.20
C CYS A 68 -17.06 -14.50 12.23
N GLU A 69 -17.39 -13.70 13.24
CA GLU A 69 -18.67 -12.98 13.36
C GLU A 69 -18.74 -11.80 12.36
N ASP A 70 -18.42 -12.10 11.09
CA ASP A 70 -18.48 -11.17 9.99
C ASP A 70 -19.91 -11.13 9.45
N VAL A 71 -20.43 -9.92 9.22
CA VAL A 71 -21.77 -9.74 8.66
C VAL A 71 -21.67 -9.68 7.14
N CYS A 72 -22.48 -10.47 6.41
CA CYS A 72 -22.66 -10.32 4.97
C CYS A 72 -23.26 -8.93 4.69
N LEU A 73 -22.53 -8.07 3.96
CA LEU A 73 -23.01 -6.72 3.61
C LEU A 73 -23.75 -6.70 2.26
N PHE A 74 -23.64 -7.77 1.46
CA PHE A 74 -24.24 -7.89 0.13
C PHE A 74 -25.28 -9.03 0.10
N ASP A 75 -26.55 -8.66 0.26
CA ASP A 75 -27.70 -9.47 -0.16
C ASP A 75 -28.27 -8.80 -1.42
N GLU A 76 -27.96 -9.35 -2.60
CA GLU A 76 -28.41 -8.81 -3.90
C GLU A 76 -29.89 -9.12 -4.22
N LYS A 77 -30.61 -9.85 -3.36
CA LYS A 77 -31.94 -10.39 -3.70
C LYS A 77 -33.12 -9.41 -3.63
N ASN A 78 -32.94 -8.08 -3.68
CA ASN A 78 -34.09 -7.16 -3.77
C ASN A 78 -33.73 -5.81 -4.40
N GLU A 79 -33.87 -5.72 -5.72
CA GLU A 79 -33.87 -4.47 -6.48
C GLU A 79 -35.29 -4.01 -6.76
N LYS A 80 -36.07 -3.61 -5.74
CA LYS A 80 -37.36 -2.91 -5.95
C LYS A 80 -37.64 -1.87 -4.86
N ASN A 81 -36.73 -0.90 -4.70
CA ASN A 81 -36.97 0.51 -4.32
C ASN A 81 -35.68 1.14 -3.73
N GLU A 82 -34.82 1.62 -4.62
CA GLU A 82 -33.41 1.90 -4.32
C GLU A 82 -33.15 2.88 -3.17
N GLU A 83 -33.82 4.04 -3.11
CA GLU A 83 -33.35 5.09 -2.19
C GLU A 83 -33.77 4.86 -0.72
N SER A 84 -34.98 4.35 -0.50
CA SER A 84 -35.48 4.06 0.85
C SER A 84 -34.79 2.84 1.47
N GLU A 85 -34.42 1.86 0.66
CA GLU A 85 -33.69 0.67 1.08
C GLU A 85 -32.20 0.95 1.29
N LYS A 86 -31.56 1.75 0.42
CA LYS A 86 -30.19 2.26 0.62
C LYS A 86 -30.06 3.00 1.96
N LYS A 87 -31.02 3.87 2.29
CA LYS A 87 -31.07 4.59 3.59
C LYS A 87 -31.23 3.64 4.79
N LYS A 88 -32.07 2.60 4.69
CA LYS A 88 -32.25 1.58 5.74
C LYS A 88 -30.98 0.73 5.94
N LYS A 89 -30.35 0.28 4.85
CA LYS A 89 -29.09 -0.49 4.87
C LYS A 89 -27.95 0.33 5.49
N LYS A 90 -27.77 1.60 5.08
CA LYS A 90 -26.81 2.53 5.72
C LYS A 90 -27.08 2.71 7.22
N LYS A 91 -28.34 2.87 7.63
CA LYS A 91 -28.69 3.01 9.06
C LYS A 91 -28.33 1.76 9.87
N LYS A 92 -28.58 0.57 9.33
CA LYS A 92 -28.19 -0.70 9.96
C LYS A 92 -26.68 -0.82 10.11
N TYR A 93 -25.92 -0.47 9.07
CA TYR A 93 -24.46 -0.44 9.07
C TYR A 93 -23.88 0.53 10.10
N TYR A 94 -24.35 1.78 10.15
CA TYR A 94 -23.90 2.74 11.17
C TYR A 94 -24.25 2.30 12.60
N ASN A 95 -25.41 1.68 12.81
CA ASN A 95 -25.74 1.09 14.11
C ASN A 95 -24.78 -0.05 14.45
N TYR A 96 -24.47 -0.93 13.49
CA TYR A 96 -23.54 -2.04 13.70
C TYR A 96 -22.15 -1.55 14.13
N ILE A 97 -21.56 -0.60 13.38
CA ILE A 97 -20.26 -0.01 13.75
C ILE A 97 -20.32 0.67 15.11
N LYS A 98 -21.41 1.39 15.41
CA LYS A 98 -21.57 2.12 16.68
C LYS A 98 -21.47 1.21 17.91
N TYR A 99 -21.88 -0.06 17.79
CA TYR A 99 -21.89 -1.00 18.92
C TYR A 99 -20.80 -2.08 18.82
N LYS A 100 -20.22 -2.32 17.65
CA LYS A 100 -19.11 -3.26 17.45
C LYS A 100 -17.78 -2.59 17.75
N LYS A 101 -17.00 -3.18 18.66
CA LYS A 101 -15.70 -2.63 19.11
C LYS A 101 -14.48 -3.36 18.55
N ASN A 102 -14.67 -4.56 18.01
CA ASN A 102 -13.61 -5.43 17.54
C ASN A 102 -13.93 -5.87 16.11
N PHE A 103 -12.97 -5.75 15.20
CA PHE A 103 -13.13 -6.06 13.78
C PHE A 103 -12.01 -6.99 13.33
N THR A 104 -12.32 -7.94 12.47
CA THR A 104 -11.30 -8.85 11.92
C THR A 104 -10.65 -8.23 10.67
N PHE A 105 -9.43 -8.65 10.34
CA PHE A 105 -8.85 -8.26 9.04
C PHE A 105 -9.69 -8.72 7.84
N CYS A 106 -10.42 -9.84 7.97
CA CYS A 106 -11.33 -10.32 6.94
C CYS A 106 -12.45 -9.31 6.66
N GLU A 107 -13.04 -8.77 7.73
CA GLU A 107 -14.06 -7.74 7.64
C GLU A 107 -13.49 -6.42 7.09
N ILE A 108 -12.36 -5.96 7.64
CA ILE A 108 -11.71 -4.69 7.27
C ILE A 108 -11.37 -4.65 5.77
N LYS A 109 -10.92 -5.77 5.19
CA LYS A 109 -10.57 -5.88 3.76
C LYS A 109 -11.70 -5.54 2.78
N ARG A 110 -12.94 -5.50 3.25
CA ARG A 110 -14.12 -5.19 2.43
C ARG A 110 -14.37 -3.68 2.31
N HIS A 111 -13.70 -2.89 3.14
CA HIS A 111 -13.84 -1.44 3.21
C HIS A 111 -12.64 -0.78 2.50
N CYS A 112 -12.60 -0.92 1.17
CA CYS A 112 -11.49 -0.47 0.31
C CYS A 112 -11.87 0.60 -0.73
N ASN A 113 -13.11 1.10 -0.71
CA ASN A 113 -13.63 2.01 -1.73
C ASN A 113 -13.74 3.45 -1.20
N ILE A 114 -13.78 4.45 -2.08
CA ILE A 114 -13.89 5.86 -1.67
C ILE A 114 -15.13 6.14 -0.79
N ASP A 115 -16.25 5.46 -1.08
CA ASP A 115 -17.50 5.59 -0.34
C ASP A 115 -17.60 4.64 0.88
N ASP A 116 -16.58 3.80 1.10
CA ASP A 116 -16.48 2.85 2.20
C ASP A 116 -15.02 2.40 2.40
N CYS A 117 -14.23 3.19 3.13
CA CYS A 117 -12.79 2.98 3.29
C CYS A 117 -12.38 2.95 4.76
N TRP A 118 -11.77 1.86 5.18
CA TRP A 118 -11.19 1.71 6.51
C TRP A 118 -9.69 1.51 6.44
N VAL A 119 -9.00 1.93 7.50
CA VAL A 119 -7.55 1.73 7.69
C VAL A 119 -7.25 1.24 9.10
N VAL A 120 -6.12 0.56 9.26
CA VAL A 120 -5.64 0.08 10.56
C VAL A 120 -4.39 0.84 10.97
N ALA A 121 -4.33 1.35 12.19
CA ALA A 121 -3.10 1.91 12.74
C ALA A 121 -2.98 1.61 14.22
N ASN A 122 -1.80 1.15 14.66
CA ASN A 122 -1.49 0.81 16.05
C ASN A 122 -2.53 -0.12 16.68
N GLY A 123 -3.02 -1.10 15.92
CA GLY A 123 -4.05 -2.05 16.35
C GLY A 123 -5.47 -1.48 16.52
N ASN A 124 -5.70 -0.24 16.08
CA ASN A 124 -7.02 0.38 16.03
C ASN A 124 -7.53 0.46 14.59
N VAL A 125 -8.85 0.46 14.44
CA VAL A 125 -9.54 0.55 13.14
C VAL A 125 -10.21 1.92 13.03
N TYR A 126 -10.04 2.55 11.88
CA TYR A 126 -10.52 3.89 11.59
C TYR A 126 -11.38 3.88 10.33
N ASP A 127 -12.58 4.44 10.42
CA ASP A 127 -13.43 4.72 9.26
C ASP A 127 -13.07 6.10 8.70
N VAL A 128 -12.35 6.11 7.58
CA VAL A 128 -11.87 7.33 6.94
C VAL A 128 -12.78 7.80 5.82
N THR A 129 -13.89 7.10 5.54
CA THR A 129 -14.81 7.35 4.43
C THR A 129 -15.19 8.82 4.28
N LYS A 130 -15.61 9.47 5.37
CA LYS A 130 -16.04 10.89 5.35
C LYS A 130 -14.88 11.89 5.33
N PHE A 131 -13.66 11.42 5.59
CA PHE A 131 -12.48 12.26 5.72
C PHE A 131 -11.57 12.20 4.49
N ILE A 132 -11.66 11.16 3.66
CA ILE A 132 -10.78 10.95 2.50
C ILE A 132 -10.64 12.20 1.62
N GLU A 133 -11.75 12.83 1.25
CA GLU A 133 -11.76 14.01 0.38
C GLU A 133 -11.12 15.25 1.04
N ASN A 134 -11.09 15.29 2.37
CA ASN A 134 -10.53 16.38 3.17
C ASN A 134 -9.10 16.11 3.62
N HIS A 135 -8.51 14.98 3.24
CA HIS A 135 -7.17 14.61 3.67
C HIS A 135 -6.12 15.52 3.03
N PRO A 136 -5.30 16.26 3.81
CA PRO A 136 -4.33 17.21 3.26
C PRO A 136 -3.25 16.57 2.37
N GLY A 137 -2.94 15.29 2.56
CA GLY A 137 -2.04 14.54 1.69
C GLY A 137 -2.67 14.07 0.38
N GLY A 138 -3.96 14.37 0.15
CA GLY A 138 -4.72 13.92 -1.00
C GLY A 138 -5.37 12.54 -0.81
N ILE A 139 -6.36 12.27 -1.66
CA ILE A 139 -7.20 11.07 -1.63
C ILE A 139 -6.39 9.79 -1.86
N ASN A 140 -5.49 9.81 -2.85
CA ASN A 140 -4.73 8.64 -3.28
C ASN A 140 -3.83 8.07 -2.17
N CYS A 141 -3.32 8.92 -1.27
CA CYS A 141 -2.49 8.48 -0.15
C CYS A 141 -3.25 7.53 0.81
N ILE A 142 -4.57 7.71 0.94
CA ILE A 142 -5.42 6.83 1.75
C ILE A 142 -5.83 5.61 0.93
N LEU A 143 -6.35 5.81 -0.29
CA LEU A 143 -6.88 4.70 -1.10
C LEU A 143 -5.82 3.65 -1.44
N ASN A 144 -4.60 4.06 -1.76
CA ASN A 144 -3.49 3.14 -2.05
C ASN A 144 -3.10 2.27 -0.85
N LYS A 145 -3.51 2.67 0.36
CA LYS A 145 -3.24 1.96 1.61
C LYS A 145 -4.52 1.51 2.32
N ALA A 146 -5.65 1.54 1.62
CA ALA A 146 -6.92 1.10 2.17
C ALA A 146 -6.78 -0.36 2.65
N THR A 147 -7.39 -0.68 3.78
CA THR A 147 -7.38 -2.02 4.40
C THR A 147 -6.03 -2.54 4.92
N ASN A 148 -4.94 -1.79 4.75
CA ASN A 148 -3.61 -2.13 5.24
C ASN A 148 -3.30 -1.50 6.61
N ASP A 149 -2.23 -1.96 7.23
CA ASP A 149 -1.66 -1.32 8.42
C ASP A 149 -0.85 -0.09 8.01
N VAL A 150 -1.35 1.08 8.42
CA VAL A 150 -0.80 2.41 8.15
C VAL A 150 -0.19 3.04 9.40
N SER A 151 0.28 2.23 10.36
CA SER A 151 0.94 2.70 11.59
C SER A 151 2.15 3.61 11.31
N VAL A 152 2.89 3.33 10.25
CA VAL A 152 4.01 4.18 9.82
C VAL A 152 3.48 5.54 9.33
N ASP A 153 2.46 5.55 8.48
CA ASP A 153 1.82 6.78 7.99
C ASP A 153 1.22 7.62 9.11
N PHE A 154 0.60 6.96 10.09
CA PHE A 154 0.08 7.59 11.30
C PHE A 154 1.17 8.40 12.00
N SER A 155 2.40 7.89 12.06
CA SER A 155 3.52 8.54 12.75
C SER A 155 3.98 9.85 12.09
N PHE A 156 3.76 10.03 10.78
CA PHE A 156 4.10 11.26 10.07
C PHE A 156 3.12 12.42 10.34
N HIS A 157 2.01 12.18 11.03
CA HIS A 157 1.01 13.19 11.33
C HIS A 157 1.37 14.00 12.58
N SER A 158 0.95 15.27 12.64
CA SER A 158 1.11 16.10 13.83
C SER A 158 0.35 15.52 15.04
N LYS A 159 0.79 15.85 16.27
CA LYS A 159 0.08 15.45 17.49
C LYS A 159 -1.39 15.87 17.49
N TYR A 160 -1.69 17.02 16.91
CA TYR A 160 -3.07 17.49 16.76
C TYR A 160 -3.88 16.54 15.88
N ALA A 161 -3.37 16.17 14.70
CA ALA A 161 -4.04 15.23 13.81
C ALA A 161 -4.23 13.87 14.52
N GLN A 162 -3.20 13.32 15.15
CA GLN A 162 -3.26 12.05 15.87
C GLN A 162 -4.29 12.03 17.01
N THR A 163 -4.45 13.14 17.75
CA THR A 163 -5.31 13.18 18.95
C THR A 163 -6.72 13.71 18.69
N LYS A 164 -6.93 14.47 17.61
CA LYS A 164 -8.23 15.08 17.29
C LYS A 164 -8.87 14.45 16.07
N ILE A 165 -8.14 14.36 14.97
CA ILE A 165 -8.67 13.85 13.71
C ILE A 165 -8.76 12.32 13.80
N TRP A 166 -7.64 11.64 14.00
CA TRP A 166 -7.60 10.17 14.06
C TRP A 166 -8.51 9.61 15.15
N GLU A 167 -8.49 10.17 16.36
CA GLU A 167 -9.35 9.68 17.46
C GLU A 167 -10.84 9.84 17.12
N SER A 168 -11.25 10.87 16.36
CA SER A 168 -12.64 11.05 15.93
C SER A 168 -13.09 10.05 14.86
N LEU A 169 -12.15 9.48 14.10
CA LEU A 169 -12.41 8.50 13.04
C LEU A 169 -12.35 7.05 13.55
N LYS A 170 -11.92 6.86 14.81
CA LYS A 170 -11.75 5.55 15.41
C LYS A 170 -13.09 4.86 15.62
N ILE A 171 -13.22 3.65 15.09
CA ILE A 171 -14.42 2.81 15.25
C ILE A 171 -14.20 1.60 16.15
N GLY A 172 -12.95 1.15 16.34
CA GLY A 172 -12.66 0.03 17.23
C GLY A 172 -11.23 -0.47 17.18
N ARG A 173 -11.04 -1.77 17.45
CA ARG A 173 -9.76 -2.46 17.47
C ARG A 173 -9.75 -3.63 16.49
N VAL A 174 -8.58 -3.92 15.94
CA VAL A 174 -8.40 -5.12 15.11
C VAL A 174 -8.17 -6.33 16.00
N ILE A 175 -8.81 -7.45 15.65
CA ILE A 175 -8.61 -8.76 16.30
C ILE A 175 -8.22 -9.81 15.25
N PRO A 176 -7.45 -10.85 15.63
CA PRO A 176 -7.12 -11.94 14.72
C PRO A 176 -8.38 -12.71 14.31
N CYS A 177 -8.40 -13.18 13.07
CA CYS A 177 -9.42 -14.11 12.61
C CYS A 177 -9.15 -15.51 13.21
N SER A 178 -10.20 -16.24 13.59
CA SER A 178 -10.09 -17.62 14.08
C SER A 178 -9.42 -18.56 13.07
N LYS A 179 -9.48 -18.25 11.76
CA LYS A 179 -8.71 -18.94 10.71
C LYS A 179 -7.21 -18.90 10.97
N TYR A 180 -6.69 -17.76 11.42
CA TYR A 180 -5.27 -17.55 11.75
C TYR A 180 -4.85 -18.37 12.98
N PHE A 181 -5.76 -18.51 13.94
CA PHE A 181 -5.54 -19.32 15.14
C PHE A 181 -5.48 -20.84 14.83
N ILE A 182 -6.12 -21.30 13.75
CA ILE A 182 -6.07 -22.69 13.30
C ILE A 182 -4.78 -22.97 12.50
N SER A 183 -4.27 -22.01 11.72
CA SER A 183 -2.99 -22.17 11.01
C SER A 183 -1.80 -22.27 11.98
N GLU A 184 -1.77 -21.50 13.07
CA GLU A 184 -0.69 -21.58 14.08
C GLU A 184 -0.61 -22.95 14.77
N LYS A 185 -1.74 -23.62 15.00
CA LYS A 185 -1.73 -25.00 15.54
C LYS A 185 -1.17 -26.04 14.56
N LYS A 186 -1.18 -25.76 13.25
CA LYS A 186 -0.53 -26.62 12.23
C LYS A 186 0.93 -26.23 12.00
N THR A 187 1.32 -24.99 12.30
CA THR A 187 2.69 -24.49 12.14
C THR A 187 3.32 -24.16 13.50
N ASN A 188 3.28 -25.11 14.46
CA ASN A 188 4.14 -25.04 15.64
C ASN A 188 5.63 -25.23 15.25
N ASN A 189 6.16 -24.29 14.48
CA ASN A 189 7.56 -23.91 14.34
C ASN A 189 7.65 -22.59 13.54
N CYS A 190 8.30 -21.59 14.15
CA CYS A 190 8.66 -20.24 13.65
C CYS A 190 7.60 -19.12 13.87
N ILE A 191 7.70 -18.33 14.95
CA ILE A 191 8.57 -17.14 15.22
C ILE A 191 7.98 -15.85 14.62
N PHE A 192 7.35 -15.05 15.49
CA PHE A 192 7.43 -13.59 15.44
C PHE A 192 8.59 -13.19 16.36
N MET A 193 9.67 -12.66 15.77
CA MET A 193 10.69 -11.86 16.45
C MET A 193 10.77 -10.53 15.73
#